data_AF-A0A7D9JPY9-F1
#
_entry.id   AF-A0A7D9JPY9-F1
#
_cell.length_a   1.000
_cell.length_b   1.000
_cell.length_c   1.000
_cell.angle_alpha   90.00
_cell.angle_beta   90.00
_cell.angle_gamma   90.00
#
_symmetry.space_group_name_H-M   'P 1'
#
loop_
_entity.id
_entity.type
_entity.pdbx_description
1 polymer ?
#
loop_
_entity_poly.entity_id
_entity_poly.type
_entity_poly.pdbx_seq_one_letter_code
_entity_poly.pdbx_strand_id
1 'polypeptide(L)'
;MAKVLDSPAVPPFSVSDHRTLAQRWGKWTKSLDYYLCASGVTDQKQKRAVLLHFAGSDVREIVESLPNTGDDYMTALEKFNDKTCVFGEQTDEAIRDQAIDKCVSKELRRRLLREPDIDLSKLLTTSRALEQSHFQAQEMEQPFTQPSDSINAIRPRYNTENSGVSRRETPSHINTGASRGASNSSLYNQSKEEFTRWRSQPCY
;
A
#
# COMPACT_ATOMS: atom_id res chain seq x y z
N MET A 1 31.80 33.75 1.19
CA MET A 1 33.04 33.12 1.71
C MET A 1 32.61 32.05 2.70
N ALA A 2 32.82 30.77 2.37
CA ALA A 2 32.53 29.68 3.30
C ALA A 2 33.53 29.75 4.47
N LYS A 3 33.03 29.77 5.71
CA LYS A 3 33.87 29.66 6.89
C LYS A 3 34.44 28.25 6.95
N VAL A 4 35.75 28.14 7.17
CA VAL A 4 36.40 26.86 7.50
C VAL A 4 35.85 26.45 8.86
N LEU A 5 34.90 25.52 8.85
CA LEU A 5 34.63 24.72 10.03
C LEU A 5 35.78 23.72 10.12
N ASP A 6 36.47 23.66 11.26
CA ASP A 6 37.38 22.55 11.55
C ASP A 6 36.66 21.23 11.23
N SER A 7 37.37 20.33 10.55
CA SER A 7 36.84 19.09 9.98
C SER A 7 35.78 18.47 10.91
N PRO A 8 34.52 18.34 10.47
CA PRO A 8 33.47 17.85 11.35
C PRO A 8 33.80 16.42 11.78
N ALA A 9 33.51 16.11 13.04
CA ALA A 9 33.67 14.80 13.64
C ALA A 9 32.60 13.80 13.14
N VAL A 10 32.36 13.73 11.82
CA VAL A 10 31.51 12.70 11.21
C VAL A 10 32.44 11.55 10.82
N PRO A 11 32.49 10.45 11.60
CA PRO A 11 33.33 9.31 11.26
C PRO A 11 32.82 8.66 9.96
N PRO A 12 33.69 8.00 9.18
CA PRO A 12 33.29 7.22 8.01
C PRO A 12 32.20 6.21 8.35
N PHE A 13 31.27 5.97 7.42
CA PHE A 13 30.19 5.02 7.61
C PHE A 13 30.66 3.61 7.26
N SER A 14 30.42 2.65 8.17
CA SER A 14 30.73 1.22 7.92
C SER A 14 29.47 0.44 7.55
N VAL A 15 29.54 -0.27 6.42
CA VAL A 15 28.45 -1.06 5.83
C VAL A 15 28.41 -2.51 6.37
N SER A 16 29.35 -2.90 7.22
CA SER A 16 29.54 -4.27 7.71
C SER A 16 28.35 -4.87 8.49
N ASP A 17 27.72 -4.10 9.39
CA ASP A 17 26.56 -4.59 10.15
C ASP A 17 25.24 -4.33 9.40
N HIS A 18 24.75 -5.37 8.71
CA HIS A 18 23.52 -5.33 7.92
C HIS A 18 22.23 -5.24 8.74
N ARG A 19 22.22 -5.64 10.03
CA ARG A 19 20.97 -5.69 10.83
C ARG A 19 20.49 -4.30 11.22
N THR A 20 21.41 -3.40 11.54
CA THR A 20 21.11 -2.03 11.98
C THR A 20 21.45 -0.98 10.93
N LEU A 21 21.75 -1.44 9.70
CA LEU A 21 22.38 -0.64 8.66
C LEU A 21 21.56 0.59 8.30
N ALA A 22 20.27 0.41 7.99
CA ALA A 22 19.36 1.51 7.66
C ALA A 22 19.23 2.53 8.80
N GLN A 23 19.14 2.07 10.05
CA GLN A 23 19.02 2.93 11.22
C GLN A 23 20.31 3.76 11.44
N ARG A 24 21.49 3.11 11.36
CA ARG A 24 22.79 3.78 11.49
C ARG A 24 23.00 4.77 10.35
N TRP A 25 22.64 4.39 9.13
CA TRP A 25 22.74 5.23 7.95
C TRP A 25 21.87 6.48 8.08
N GLY A 26 20.60 6.33 8.48
CA GLY A 26 19.69 7.46 8.70
C GLY A 26 20.16 8.44 9.79
N LYS A 27 20.85 7.96 10.83
CA LYS A 27 21.49 8.82 11.84
C LYS A 27 22.70 9.56 11.26
N TRP A 28 23.52 8.85 10.50
CA TRP A 28 24.73 9.38 9.89
C TRP A 28 24.41 10.47 8.86
N THR A 29 23.45 10.22 7.96
CA THR A 29 23.03 11.19 6.92
C THR A 29 22.41 12.45 7.53
N LYS A 30 21.63 12.32 8.61
CA LYS A 30 21.17 13.50 9.39
C LYS A 30 22.33 14.32 9.93
N SER A 31 23.35 13.68 10.48
CA SER A 31 24.54 14.36 10.96
C SER A 31 25.27 15.09 9.83
N LEU A 32 25.34 14.46 8.65
CA LEU A 32 25.90 15.08 7.45
C LEU A 32 25.07 16.29 7.00
N ASP A 33 23.75 16.19 6.99
CA ASP A 33 22.85 17.29 6.61
C ASP A 33 23.01 18.50 7.54
N TYR A 34 23.17 18.28 8.85
CA TYR A 34 23.50 19.35 9.79
C TYR A 34 24.84 20.02 9.44
N TYR A 35 25.85 19.24 9.09
CA TYR A 35 27.14 19.77 8.66
C TYR A 35 27.03 20.57 7.34
N LEU A 36 26.34 20.04 6.33
CA LEU A 36 26.13 20.71 5.05
C LEU A 36 25.40 22.05 5.24
N CYS A 37 24.40 22.07 6.12
CA CYS A 37 23.67 23.29 6.49
C CYS A 37 24.60 24.30 7.18
N ALA A 38 25.37 23.87 8.19
CA ALA A 38 26.29 24.74 8.93
C ALA A 38 27.45 25.28 8.08
N SER A 39 27.94 24.49 7.13
CA SER A 39 29.02 24.86 6.20
C SER A 39 28.55 25.73 5.02
N GLY A 40 27.24 25.89 4.84
CA GLY A 40 26.65 26.67 3.75
C GLY A 40 26.77 25.99 2.38
N VAL A 41 26.95 24.66 2.35
CA VAL A 41 27.01 23.89 1.11
C VAL A 41 25.59 23.64 0.60
N THR A 42 25.17 24.41 -0.41
CA THR A 42 23.81 24.33 -0.96
C THR A 42 23.75 23.57 -2.28
N ASP A 43 24.84 23.55 -3.06
CA ASP A 43 24.89 22.93 -4.38
C ASP A 43 24.86 21.39 -4.30
N GLN A 44 24.05 20.76 -5.15
CA GLN A 44 23.83 19.31 -5.10
C GLN A 44 25.07 18.51 -5.50
N LYS A 45 25.90 19.03 -6.42
CA LYS A 45 27.15 18.36 -6.82
C LYS A 45 28.17 18.43 -5.71
N GLN A 46 28.27 19.60 -5.06
CA GLN A 46 29.11 19.77 -3.88
C GLN A 46 28.67 18.86 -2.74
N LYS A 47 27.36 18.78 -2.43
CA LYS A 47 26.84 17.86 -1.42
C LYS A 47 27.15 16.39 -1.75
N ARG A 48 27.03 15.98 -3.02
CA ARG A 48 27.41 14.63 -3.47
C ARG A 48 28.91 14.37 -3.25
N ALA A 49 29.77 15.33 -3.59
CA ALA A 49 31.20 15.20 -3.35
C ALA A 49 31.53 15.07 -1.85
N VAL A 50 30.87 15.87 -1.00
CA VAL A 50 31.00 15.77 0.46
C VAL A 50 30.50 14.41 0.96
N LEU A 51 29.34 13.94 0.51
CA LEU A 51 28.80 12.62 0.85
C LEU A 51 29.82 11.51 0.57
N LEU A 52 30.34 11.44 -0.67
CA LEU A 52 31.29 10.40 -1.08
C LEU A 52 32.66 10.51 -0.42
N HIS A 53 33.04 11.72 0.01
CA HIS A 53 34.29 11.93 0.74
C HIS A 53 34.16 11.46 2.19
N PHE A 54 33.11 11.91 2.90
CA PHE A 54 32.93 11.65 4.33
C PHE A 54 32.35 10.26 4.62
N ALA A 55 31.52 9.69 3.74
CA ALA A 55 30.91 8.38 3.97
C ALA A 55 31.91 7.23 3.96
N GLY A 56 33.11 7.42 3.37
CA GLY A 56 34.17 6.42 3.34
C GLY A 56 34.18 5.57 2.06
N SER A 57 35.19 4.71 1.95
CA SER A 57 35.43 3.85 0.78
C SER A 57 34.27 2.92 0.49
N ASP A 58 33.71 2.28 1.51
CA ASP A 58 32.65 1.27 1.36
C ASP A 58 31.41 1.87 0.68
N VAL A 59 30.99 3.05 1.14
CA VAL A 59 29.84 3.75 0.56
C VAL A 59 30.16 4.22 -0.86
N ARG A 60 31.37 4.76 -1.08
CA ARG A 60 31.78 5.23 -2.40
C ARG A 60 31.79 4.10 -3.43
N GLU A 61 32.38 2.97 -3.09
CA GLU A 61 32.44 1.79 -3.96
C GLU A 61 31.03 1.33 -4.36
N ILE A 62 30.12 1.24 -3.39
CA ILE A 62 28.72 0.90 -3.66
C ILE A 62 28.08 1.91 -4.60
N VAL A 63 28.15 3.21 -4.28
CA VAL A 63 27.49 4.27 -5.05
C VAL A 63 28.06 4.37 -6.48
N GLU A 64 29.36 4.19 -6.66
CA GLU A 64 30.03 4.20 -7.96
C GLU A 64 29.79 2.92 -8.78
N SER A 65 29.54 1.78 -8.13
CA SER A 65 29.16 0.54 -8.80
C SER A 65 27.74 0.54 -9.36
N LEU A 66 26.87 1.43 -8.84
CA LEU A 66 25.47 1.49 -9.23
C LEU A 66 25.29 2.29 -10.54
N PRO A 67 24.42 1.84 -11.46
CA PRO A 67 24.09 2.59 -12.66
C PRO A 67 23.18 3.79 -12.32
N ASN A 68 23.26 4.83 -13.15
CA ASN A 68 22.35 6.00 -13.09
C ASN A 68 22.34 6.73 -11.74
N THR A 69 23.47 6.76 -11.05
CA THR A 69 23.61 7.43 -9.75
C THR A 69 23.65 8.97 -9.85
N GLY A 70 23.73 9.49 -11.08
CA GLY A 70 23.72 10.93 -11.35
C GLY A 70 24.93 11.68 -10.76
N ASP A 71 24.92 12.99 -10.94
CA ASP A 71 25.89 13.93 -10.37
C ASP A 71 25.32 14.74 -9.19
N ASP A 72 24.08 14.46 -8.78
CA ASP A 72 23.40 15.13 -7.68
C ASP A 72 23.36 14.30 -6.39
N TYR A 73 23.25 15.00 -5.26
CA TYR A 73 23.21 14.42 -3.93
C TYR A 73 21.98 13.53 -3.68
N MET A 74 20.81 13.92 -4.20
CA MET A 74 19.57 13.21 -3.91
C MET A 74 19.55 11.85 -4.57
N THR A 75 19.94 11.76 -5.84
CA THR A 75 20.02 10.49 -6.57
C THR A 75 21.06 9.56 -5.94
N ALA A 76 22.24 10.08 -5.58
CA ALA A 76 23.27 9.26 -4.93
C ALA A 76 22.79 8.70 -3.57
N LEU A 77 22.09 9.53 -2.79
CA LEU A 77 21.53 9.15 -1.49
C LEU A 77 20.39 8.13 -1.65
N GLU A 78 19.47 8.34 -2.59
CA GLU A 78 18.36 7.43 -2.89
C GLU A 78 18.89 6.06 -3.34
N LYS A 79 19.84 6.02 -4.27
CA LYS A 79 20.44 4.76 -4.73
C LYS A 79 21.14 3.99 -3.62
N PHE A 80 21.85 4.68 -2.75
CA PHE A 80 22.45 4.02 -1.60
C PHE A 80 21.37 3.52 -0.62
N ASN A 81 20.33 4.31 -0.34
CA ASN A 81 19.20 3.91 0.50
C ASN A 81 18.50 2.66 -0.04
N ASP A 82 18.24 2.59 -1.34
CA ASP A 82 17.65 1.42 -1.99
C ASP A 82 18.49 0.17 -1.76
N LYS A 83 19.83 0.29 -1.88
CA LYS A 83 20.75 -0.83 -1.67
C LYS A 83 20.88 -1.24 -0.20
N THR A 84 20.67 -0.30 0.72
CA THR A 84 20.90 -0.46 2.17
C THR A 84 19.64 -0.69 2.97
N CYS A 85 18.48 -0.58 2.34
CA CYS A 85 17.20 -0.92 2.94
C CYS A 85 17.23 -2.39 3.39
N VAL A 86 16.99 -2.62 4.68
CA VAL A 86 16.94 -3.96 5.30
C VAL A 86 15.85 -4.83 4.66
N PHE A 87 14.85 -4.19 4.03
CA PHE A 87 13.79 -4.90 3.32
C PHE A 87 14.18 -5.38 1.92
N GLY A 88 15.29 -4.91 1.33
CA GLY A 88 15.88 -5.44 0.10
C GLY A 88 14.88 -5.92 -0.96
N GLU A 89 15.13 -7.09 -1.55
CA GLU A 89 14.18 -7.81 -2.43
C GLU A 89 13.05 -8.50 -1.65
N GLN A 90 13.09 -8.51 -0.31
CA GLN A 90 12.16 -9.23 0.57
C GLN A 90 11.10 -8.31 1.22
N THR A 91 10.82 -7.17 0.59
CA THR A 91 9.83 -6.19 1.09
C THR A 91 8.44 -6.81 1.18
N ASP A 92 8.09 -7.63 0.18
CA ASP A 92 6.74 -8.16 0.02
C ASP A 92 6.45 -9.25 1.05
N GLU A 93 7.46 -10.06 1.37
CA GLU A 93 7.44 -11.04 2.45
C GLU A 93 7.31 -10.35 3.80
N ALA A 94 8.09 -9.28 4.04
CA ALA A 94 8.01 -8.53 5.30
C ALA A 94 6.63 -7.86 5.48
N ILE A 95 6.09 -7.26 4.42
CA ILE A 95 4.75 -6.66 4.42
C ILE A 95 3.69 -7.74 4.65
N ARG A 96 3.80 -8.88 3.96
CA ARG A 96 2.89 -10.02 4.12
C ARG A 96 2.89 -10.53 5.55
N ASP A 97 4.06 -10.78 6.11
CA ASP A 97 4.22 -11.36 7.45
C ASP A 97 3.66 -10.42 8.51
N GLN A 98 3.94 -9.11 8.38
CA GLN A 98 3.39 -8.12 9.29
C GLN A 98 1.86 -7.96 9.14
N ALA A 99 1.33 -7.98 7.91
CA ALA A 99 -0.10 -7.91 7.66
C ALA A 99 -0.83 -9.11 8.27
N ILE A 100 -0.24 -10.31 8.24
CA ILE A 100 -0.77 -11.52 8.88
C ILE A 100 -0.67 -11.42 10.41
N ASP A 101 0.49 -11.05 10.95
CA ASP A 101 0.72 -10.92 12.40
C ASP A 101 -0.26 -9.92 13.01
N LYS A 102 -0.36 -8.73 12.42
CA LYS A 102 -1.21 -7.61 12.90
C LYS A 102 -2.65 -7.65 12.38
N CYS A 103 -3.07 -8.68 11.64
CA CYS A 103 -4.41 -8.77 11.07
C CYS A 103 -5.52 -8.68 12.13
N VAL A 104 -6.40 -7.69 12.09
CA VAL A 104 -7.49 -7.58 13.08
C VAL A 104 -8.53 -8.70 12.89
N SER A 105 -8.84 -9.05 11.63
CA SER A 105 -9.81 -10.11 11.31
C SER A 105 -9.23 -11.50 11.57
N LYS A 106 -9.78 -12.20 12.56
CA LYS A 106 -9.39 -13.58 12.91
C LYS A 106 -9.70 -14.57 11.78
N GLU A 107 -10.76 -14.32 11.03
CA GLU A 107 -11.16 -15.15 9.89
C GLU A 107 -10.16 -15.01 8.74
N LEU A 108 -9.85 -13.77 8.35
CA LEU A 108 -8.86 -13.49 7.31
C LEU A 108 -7.49 -14.05 7.70
N ARG A 109 -7.03 -13.81 8.93
CA ARG A 109 -5.75 -14.36 9.41
C ARG A 109 -5.69 -15.89 9.28
N ARG A 110 -6.74 -16.60 9.73
CA ARG A 110 -6.79 -18.08 9.65
C ARG A 110 -6.82 -18.57 8.21
N ARG A 111 -7.50 -17.85 7.30
CA ARG A 111 -7.57 -18.20 5.88
C ARG A 111 -6.21 -18.02 5.20
N LEU A 112 -5.54 -16.90 5.43
CA LEU A 112 -4.21 -16.62 4.89
C LEU A 112 -3.16 -17.63 5.39
N LEU A 113 -3.20 -17.99 6.69
CA LEU A 113 -2.27 -18.97 7.27
C LEU A 113 -2.50 -20.41 6.76
N ARG A 114 -3.63 -20.68 6.09
CA ARG A 114 -3.93 -21.99 5.49
C ARG A 114 -3.43 -22.10 4.05
N GLU A 115 -3.28 -20.99 3.34
CA GLU A 115 -2.80 -20.95 1.96
C GLU A 115 -1.31 -21.33 1.91
N PRO A 116 -0.92 -22.37 1.14
CA PRO A 116 0.50 -22.66 0.90
C PRO A 116 1.12 -21.58 0.00
N ASP A 117 2.40 -21.30 0.22
CA ASP A 117 3.17 -20.33 -0.58
C ASP A 117 2.47 -18.98 -0.71
N ILE A 118 1.99 -18.46 0.43
CA ILE A 118 1.30 -17.17 0.47
C ILE A 118 2.27 -16.06 0.06
N ASP A 119 1.90 -15.29 -0.96
CA ASP A 119 2.62 -14.10 -1.40
C ASP A 119 1.77 -12.85 -1.12
N LEU A 120 2.36 -11.65 -1.28
CA LEU A 120 1.65 -10.40 -1.02
C LEU A 120 0.42 -10.22 -1.94
N SER A 121 0.49 -10.69 -3.19
CA SER A 121 -0.61 -10.57 -4.16
C SER A 121 -1.81 -11.44 -3.80
N LYS A 122 -1.56 -12.68 -3.39
CA LYS A 122 -2.57 -13.63 -2.88
C LYS A 122 -3.21 -13.10 -1.61
N LEU A 123 -2.43 -12.50 -0.71
CA LEU A 123 -2.95 -11.85 0.49
C LEU A 123 -3.93 -10.74 0.16
N LEU A 124 -3.56 -9.84 -0.76
CA LEU A 124 -4.41 -8.73 -1.19
C LEU A 124 -5.66 -9.21 -1.95
N THR A 125 -5.55 -10.30 -2.72
CA THR A 125 -6.70 -10.89 -3.42
C THR A 125 -7.66 -11.54 -2.44
N THR A 126 -7.14 -12.29 -1.47
CA THR A 126 -7.94 -13.01 -0.47
C THR A 126 -8.66 -12.05 0.47
N SER A 127 -8.00 -10.98 0.91
CA SER A 127 -8.63 -9.94 1.74
C SER A 127 -9.82 -9.28 1.04
N ARG A 128 -9.66 -8.83 -0.20
CA ARG A 128 -10.75 -8.27 -1.01
C ARG A 128 -11.88 -9.26 -1.24
N ALA A 129 -11.55 -10.51 -1.55
CA ALA A 129 -12.55 -11.56 -1.76
C ALA A 129 -13.34 -11.82 -0.47
N LEU A 130 -12.68 -11.81 0.69
CA LEU A 130 -13.33 -12.01 1.99
C LEU A 130 -14.27 -10.84 2.32
N GLU A 131 -13.83 -9.60 2.11
CA GLU A 131 -14.67 -8.41 2.26
C GLU A 131 -15.92 -8.50 1.37
N GLN A 132 -15.73 -8.83 0.08
CA GLN A 132 -16.84 -8.99 -0.85
C GLN A 132 -17.81 -10.10 -0.42
N SER A 133 -17.28 -11.25 -0.01
CA SER A 133 -18.10 -12.38 0.43
C SER A 133 -18.90 -12.06 1.69
N HIS A 134 -18.35 -11.26 2.61
CA HIS A 134 -19.04 -10.85 3.83
C HIS A 134 -20.27 -9.99 3.51
N PHE A 135 -20.15 -9.02 2.59
CA PHE A 135 -21.31 -8.21 2.19
C PHE A 135 -22.37 -9.04 1.48
N GLN A 136 -21.96 -9.92 0.56
CA GLN A 136 -22.89 -10.78 -0.17
C GLN A 136 -23.62 -11.76 0.77
N ALA A 137 -22.89 -12.39 1.70
CA ALA A 137 -23.46 -13.27 2.70
C ALA A 137 -24.43 -12.51 3.61
N GLN A 138 -24.05 -11.31 4.07
CA GLN A 138 -24.91 -10.49 4.91
C GLN A 138 -26.24 -10.13 4.21
N GLU A 139 -26.22 -9.84 2.91
CA GLU A 139 -27.43 -9.60 2.12
C GLU A 139 -28.30 -10.86 2.04
N MET A 140 -27.70 -12.03 1.81
CA MET A 140 -28.42 -13.32 1.78
C MET A 140 -28.98 -13.72 3.14
N GLU A 141 -28.27 -13.37 4.22
CA GLU A 141 -28.64 -13.66 5.61
C GLU A 141 -29.66 -12.67 6.16
N GLN A 142 -29.99 -11.59 5.44
CA GLN A 142 -31.09 -10.72 5.84
C GLN A 142 -32.37 -11.56 5.93
N PRO A 143 -33.07 -11.55 7.08
CA PRO A 143 -34.35 -12.22 7.18
C PRO A 143 -35.29 -11.62 6.14
N PHE A 144 -35.85 -12.47 5.29
CA PHE A 144 -36.82 -12.06 4.27
C PHE A 144 -38.09 -11.54 4.96
N THR A 145 -38.13 -10.26 5.31
CA THR A 145 -39.38 -9.54 5.54
C THR A 145 -40.04 -9.41 4.19
N GLN A 146 -40.89 -10.37 3.81
CA GLN A 146 -41.76 -10.18 2.66
C GLN A 146 -42.74 -9.04 2.99
N PRO A 147 -42.84 -7.99 2.17
CA PRO A 147 -44.14 -7.39 1.95
C PRO A 147 -45.01 -8.47 1.30
N SER A 148 -46.22 -8.64 1.82
CA SER A 148 -47.23 -9.53 1.26
C SER A 148 -47.58 -9.08 -0.17
N ASP A 149 -46.84 -9.50 -1.18
CA ASP A 149 -47.23 -9.32 -2.57
C ASP A 149 -46.92 -10.56 -3.39
N SER A 150 -48.02 -11.20 -3.79
CA SER A 150 -48.15 -12.38 -4.62
C SER A 150 -47.18 -12.42 -5.82
N ILE A 151 -46.17 -13.29 -5.76
CA ILE A 151 -45.35 -13.63 -6.91
C ILE A 151 -46.07 -14.71 -7.73
N ASN A 152 -46.68 -14.24 -8.82
CA ASN A 152 -47.07 -14.95 -10.05
C ASN A 152 -47.60 -16.40 -9.90
N ALA A 153 -48.83 -16.53 -9.40
CA ALA A 153 -49.59 -17.78 -9.52
C ALA A 153 -50.12 -17.95 -10.96
N ILE A 154 -49.65 -18.97 -11.67
CA ILE A 154 -50.28 -19.42 -12.92
C ILE A 154 -51.65 -20.00 -12.56
N ARG A 155 -52.72 -19.25 -12.81
CA ARG A 155 -54.09 -19.71 -12.57
C ARG A 155 -54.55 -20.61 -13.72
N PRO A 156 -55.16 -21.79 -13.46
CA PRO A 156 -55.77 -22.59 -14.52
C PRO A 156 -56.96 -21.82 -15.10
N ARG A 157 -57.00 -21.68 -16.44
CA ARG A 157 -58.17 -21.14 -17.14
C ARG A 157 -59.27 -22.20 -17.16
N TYR A 158 -60.34 -22.01 -16.40
CA TYR A 158 -61.64 -22.61 -16.72
C TYR A 158 -62.39 -21.65 -17.65
N ASN A 159 -62.84 -22.19 -18.79
CA ASN A 159 -63.66 -21.50 -19.77
C ASN A 159 -65.00 -21.09 -19.15
N THR A 160 -65.38 -19.83 -19.30
CA THR A 160 -66.79 -19.47 -19.36
C THR A 160 -66.94 -18.35 -20.37
N GLU A 161 -67.71 -18.65 -21.41
CA GLU A 161 -68.13 -17.75 -22.46
C GLU A 161 -68.94 -16.59 -21.89
N ASN A 162 -68.68 -15.35 -22.33
CA ASN A 162 -69.57 -14.63 -23.25
C ASN A 162 -69.28 -13.10 -23.25
N SER A 163 -69.04 -12.57 -24.45
CA SER A 163 -69.36 -11.22 -24.94
C SER A 163 -68.80 -9.94 -24.26
N GLY A 164 -68.02 -9.18 -25.04
CA GLY A 164 -68.33 -7.74 -25.22
C GLY A 164 -67.22 -6.68 -25.06
N VAL A 165 -66.51 -6.39 -26.15
CA VAL A 165 -66.13 -5.04 -26.66
C VAL A 165 -64.98 -4.21 -26.00
N SER A 166 -63.94 -4.00 -26.83
CA SER A 166 -63.14 -2.77 -27.13
C SER A 166 -61.97 -2.27 -26.25
N ARG A 167 -60.75 -2.57 -26.76
CA ARG A 167 -59.62 -1.68 -27.16
C ARG A 167 -59.03 -0.65 -26.16
N ARG A 168 -57.71 -0.78 -25.85
CA ARG A 168 -56.59 0.13 -26.26
C ARG A 168 -55.25 -0.21 -25.56
N GLU A 169 -54.23 -0.41 -26.42
CA GLU A 169 -52.78 -0.09 -26.42
C GLU A 169 -51.89 -0.01 -25.15
N THR A 170 -50.62 -0.41 -25.37
CA THR A 170 -49.46 -0.59 -24.45
C THR A 170 -48.83 0.74 -24.01
N PRO A 171 -47.88 0.80 -23.03
CA PRO A 171 -46.47 0.52 -23.34
C PRO A 171 -45.60 -0.09 -22.21
N SER A 172 -44.48 -0.67 -22.66
CA SER A 172 -43.29 -1.11 -21.93
C SER A 172 -42.60 -0.01 -21.12
N HIS A 173 -42.19 -0.30 -19.90
CA HIS A 173 -41.13 0.45 -19.20
C HIS A 173 -40.03 -0.48 -18.72
N ILE A 174 -38.86 -0.32 -19.36
CA ILE A 174 -37.56 -0.80 -18.93
C ILE A 174 -37.23 -0.05 -17.64
N ASN A 175 -36.95 -0.74 -16.54
CA ASN A 175 -36.35 -0.13 -15.36
C ASN A 175 -34.93 -0.68 -15.16
N THR A 176 -33.99 0.04 -15.75
CA THR A 176 -32.57 -0.01 -15.42
C THR A 176 -32.39 0.71 -14.09
N GLY A 177 -32.37 -0.05 -13.00
CA GLY A 177 -32.15 0.46 -11.65
C GLY A 177 -30.67 0.42 -11.26
N ALA A 178 -29.88 1.35 -11.81
CA ALA A 178 -28.62 1.73 -11.20
C ALA A 178 -28.91 2.70 -10.05
N SER A 179 -28.58 2.36 -8.80
CA SER A 179 -27.91 3.28 -7.87
C SER A 179 -27.88 2.84 -6.41
N ARG A 180 -26.68 3.06 -5.84
CA ARG A 180 -26.38 3.59 -4.50
C ARG A 180 -26.19 2.60 -3.35
N GLY A 181 -24.91 2.38 -3.06
CA GLY A 181 -24.39 2.00 -1.76
C GLY A 181 -23.05 2.68 -1.52
N ALA A 182 -23.08 3.99 -1.24
CA ALA A 182 -21.93 4.73 -0.76
C ALA A 182 -21.59 4.22 0.65
N SER A 183 -20.48 3.47 0.81
CA SER A 183 -19.78 3.25 2.09
C SER A 183 -18.40 2.57 1.96
N ASN A 184 -17.79 2.49 0.77
CA ASN A 184 -16.49 1.82 0.60
C ASN A 184 -15.27 2.67 1.04
N SER A 185 -15.48 3.79 1.72
CA SER A 185 -14.42 4.77 1.99
C SER A 185 -13.76 4.67 3.37
N SER A 186 -14.17 3.78 4.28
CA SER A 186 -13.56 3.74 5.62
C SER A 186 -12.39 2.77 5.69
N LEU A 187 -12.60 1.47 5.43
CA LEU A 187 -11.53 0.46 5.62
C LEU A 187 -10.46 0.50 4.52
N TYR A 188 -10.83 0.74 3.26
CA TYR A 188 -9.86 0.88 2.16
C TYR A 188 -9.01 2.15 2.31
N ASN A 189 -9.60 3.29 2.69
CA ASN A 189 -8.82 4.51 2.90
C ASN A 189 -8.03 4.46 4.22
N GLN A 190 -8.56 3.85 5.28
CA GLN A 190 -7.84 3.67 6.54
C GLN A 190 -6.64 2.73 6.37
N SER A 191 -6.81 1.60 5.68
CA SER A 191 -5.69 0.71 5.35
C SER A 191 -4.70 1.37 4.39
N LYS A 192 -5.14 2.17 3.41
CA LYS A 192 -4.25 2.89 2.49
C LYS A 192 -3.46 4.02 3.17
N GLU A 193 -4.07 4.76 4.09
CA GLU A 193 -3.40 5.79 4.90
C GLU A 193 -2.46 5.17 5.94
N GLU A 194 -2.84 4.08 6.60
CA GLU A 194 -1.96 3.33 7.50
C GLU A 194 -0.80 2.69 6.75
N PHE A 195 -1.02 2.18 5.53
CA PHE A 195 0.01 1.60 4.67
C PHE A 195 1.00 2.66 4.14
N THR A 196 0.50 3.85 3.77
CA THR A 196 1.35 4.98 3.36
C THR A 196 2.14 5.54 4.56
N ARG A 197 1.53 5.54 5.75
CA ARG A 197 2.19 5.86 7.02
C ARG A 197 3.26 4.83 7.37
N TRP A 198 3.04 3.54 7.08
CA TRP A 198 4.04 2.49 7.28
C TRP A 198 5.26 2.64 6.35
N ARG A 199 5.03 2.97 5.08
CA ARG A 199 6.08 3.29 4.09
C ARG A 199 6.90 4.54 4.45
N SER A 200 6.31 5.47 5.20
CA SER A 200 6.93 6.74 5.61
C SER A 200 7.57 6.68 7.00
N GLN A 201 7.44 5.56 7.72
CA GLN A 201 8.08 5.40 9.04
C GLN A 201 9.52 4.93 8.88
N PRO A 202 10.46 5.45 9.70
CA PRO A 202 11.79 4.89 9.79
C PRO A 202 11.67 3.43 10.21
N CYS A 203 12.17 2.55 9.37
CA CYS A 203 12.29 1.12 9.66
C CYS A 203 13.18 0.98 10.89
N TYR A 204 12.60 0.50 12.00
CA TYR A 204 13.35 0.20 13.23
C TYR A 204 14.12 -1.10 13.08
#